data_AF-A0A392TBG6-F1
#
_entry.id   AF-A0A392TBG6-F1
#
_cell.length_a   1.000
_cell.length_b   1.000
_cell.length_c   1.000
_cell.angle_alpha   90.00
_cell.angle_beta   90.00
_cell.angle_gamma   90.00
#
_symmetry.space_group_name_H-M   'P 1'
#
loop_
_entity.id
_entity.type
_entity.pdbx_description
1 polymer ?
#
loop_
_entity_poly.entity_id
_entity_poly.type
_entity_poly.pdbx_seq_one_letter_code
_entity_poly.pdbx_strand_id
1 'polypeptide(L)'
;MRPLPPGDPLRPCEQEAIFQEEAERGGTIATSLTTKINRMRRITEDLLLSEELPKRSRARRDVQEIWDTGNIARVYWRRGGPSGHAT
;
A
#
# COMPACT_ATOMS: atom_id res chain seq x y z
N MET A 1 -33.86 -0.30 -8.11
CA MET A 1 -33.67 1.01 -7.46
C MET A 1 -33.84 2.08 -8.54
N ARG A 2 -34.55 3.17 -8.23
CA ARG A 2 -34.81 4.27 -9.16
C ARG A 2 -33.53 5.12 -9.30
N PRO A 3 -33.09 5.52 -10.49
CA PRO A 3 -31.94 6.43 -10.64
C PRO A 3 -32.25 7.75 -9.93
N LEU A 4 -31.27 8.29 -9.20
CA LEU A 4 -31.36 9.65 -8.69
C LEU A 4 -31.44 10.63 -9.88
N PRO A 5 -32.24 11.70 -9.78
CA PRO A 5 -32.36 12.68 -10.85
C PRO A 5 -30.99 13.33 -11.11
N PRO A 6 -30.72 13.81 -12.35
CA PRO A 6 -29.53 14.57 -12.65
C PRO A 6 -29.52 15.82 -11.75
N GLY A 7 -28.63 15.83 -10.76
CA GLY A 7 -28.40 16.99 -9.90
C GLY A 7 -27.60 18.04 -10.68
N ASP A 8 -27.78 19.30 -10.28
CA ASP A 8 -26.97 20.40 -10.80
C ASP A 8 -25.47 20.06 -10.71
N PRO A 9 -24.65 20.49 -11.69
CA PRO A 9 -23.21 20.25 -11.65
C PRO A 9 -22.63 20.73 -10.33
N LEU A 10 -21.82 19.86 -9.69
CA LEU A 10 -21.13 20.20 -8.45
C LEU A 10 -20.42 21.53 -8.62
N ARG A 11 -20.61 22.41 -7.65
CA ARG A 11 -19.86 23.67 -7.61
C ARG A 11 -18.37 23.31 -7.46
N PRO A 12 -17.45 24.12 -8.00
CA PRO A 12 -16.01 23.83 -7.91
C PRO A 12 -15.53 23.49 -6.49
N CYS A 13 -16.09 24.17 -5.48
CA CYS A 13 -15.80 23.91 -4.07
C CYS A 13 -16.22 22.51 -3.59
N GLU A 14 -17.32 21.96 -4.09
CA GLU A 14 -17.82 20.63 -3.74
C GLU A 14 -16.97 19.54 -4.43
N GLN A 15 -16.48 19.84 -5.64
CA GLN A 15 -15.58 18.95 -6.37
C GLN A 15 -14.19 18.89 -5.72
N GLU A 16 -13.63 20.03 -5.26
CA GLU A 16 -12.39 20.06 -4.47
C GLU A 16 -12.52 19.30 -3.15
N ALA A 17 -13.65 19.42 -2.45
CA ALA A 17 -13.89 18.69 -1.20
C ALA A 17 -13.85 17.17 -1.41
N ILE A 18 -14.43 16.66 -2.50
CA ILE A 18 -14.39 15.23 -2.85
C ILE A 18 -12.96 14.78 -3.18
N PHE A 19 -12.20 15.57 -3.96
CA PHE A 19 -10.81 15.24 -4.26
C PHE A 19 -9.93 15.23 -3.01
N GLN A 20 -10.17 16.15 -2.07
CA GLN A 20 -9.45 16.22 -0.81
C GLN A 20 -9.79 15.03 0.10
N GLU A 21 -11.07 14.67 0.22
CA GLU A 21 -11.51 13.48 0.96
C GLU A 21 -10.89 12.19 0.38
N GLU A 22 -10.89 12.03 -0.95
CA GLU A 22 -10.27 10.88 -1.62
C GLU A 22 -8.74 10.85 -1.45
N ALA A 23 -8.08 12.01 -1.47
CA ALA A 23 -6.65 12.13 -1.21
C ALA A 23 -6.29 11.79 0.25
N GLU A 24 -7.09 12.24 1.21
CA GLU A 24 -6.91 11.94 2.65
C GLU A 24 -7.16 10.47 2.96
N ARG A 25 -8.23 9.89 2.38
CA ARG A 25 -8.56 8.48 2.50
C ARG A 25 -7.51 7.61 1.82
N GLY A 26 -7.07 7.99 0.62
CA GLY A 26 -5.97 7.36 -0.11
C GLY A 26 -4.64 7.43 0.65
N GLY A 27 -4.32 8.58 1.25
CA GLY A 27 -3.14 8.77 2.10
C GLY A 27 -3.17 7.91 3.36
N THR A 28 -4.34 7.76 3.99
CA THR A 28 -4.55 6.90 5.16
C THR A 28 -4.35 5.42 4.80
N ILE A 29 -4.89 4.97 3.66
CA ILE A 29 -4.72 3.61 3.15
C ILE A 29 -3.26 3.33 2.81
N ALA A 30 -2.58 4.26 2.12
CA ALA A 30 -1.16 4.14 1.78
C ALA A 30 -0.27 4.05 3.03
N THR A 31 -0.58 4.85 4.07
CA THR A 31 0.13 4.84 5.36
C THR A 31 -0.10 3.52 6.10
N SER A 32 -1.35 3.05 6.15
CA SER A 32 -1.72 1.77 6.76
C SER A 32 -1.02 0.59 6.06
N LEU A 33 -1.02 0.58 4.73
CA LEU A 33 -0.36 -0.44 3.92
C LEU A 33 1.16 -0.44 4.13
N THR A 34 1.79 0.74 4.13
CA THR A 34 3.22 0.89 4.39
C THR A 34 3.60 0.36 5.77
N THR A 35 2.78 0.66 6.78
CA THR A 35 2.97 0.17 8.15
C THR A 35 2.91 -1.36 8.20
N LYS A 36 1.93 -1.97 7.53
CA LYS A 36 1.81 -3.44 7.43
C LYS A 36 3.00 -4.07 6.71
N ILE A 37 3.45 -3.51 5.58
CA ILE A 37 4.63 -3.98 4.84
C ILE A 37 5.87 -3.94 5.73
N ASN A 38 6.09 -2.85 6.47
CA ASN A 38 7.23 -2.74 7.38
C ASN A 38 7.17 -3.76 8.53
N ARG A 39 5.98 -4.03 9.06
CA ARG A 39 5.80 -5.06 10.10
C ARG A 39 6.11 -6.46 9.56
N MET A 40 5.57 -6.82 8.39
CA MET A 40 5.85 -8.13 7.77
C MET A 40 7.34 -8.33 7.53
N ARG A 41 8.03 -7.30 7.02
CA ARG A 41 9.48 -7.32 6.83
C ARG A 41 10.25 -7.60 8.10
N ARG A 42 9.94 -6.89 9.20
CA ARG A 42 10.63 -7.12 10.48
C ARG A 42 10.48 -8.57 10.95
N ILE A 43 9.29 -9.14 10.81
CA ILE A 43 9.01 -10.53 11.19
C ILE A 43 9.80 -11.49 10.30
N THR A 44 9.80 -11.28 8.98
CA THR A 44 10.55 -12.18 8.09
C THR A 44 12.06 -12.04 8.21
N GLU A 45 12.59 -10.85 8.49
CA GLU A 45 14.01 -10.63 8.79
C GLU A 45 14.43 -11.41 10.04
N ASP A 46 13.66 -11.28 11.12
CA ASP A 46 13.90 -11.99 12.38
C ASP A 46 13.90 -13.53 12.17
N LEU A 47 12.91 -14.05 11.43
CA LEU A 47 12.85 -15.48 11.09
C LEU A 47 14.01 -15.96 10.20
N LEU A 48 14.55 -15.11 9.33
CA LEU A 48 15.71 -15.47 8.50
C LEU A 48 17.02 -15.46 9.30
N LEU A 49 17.12 -14.57 10.29
CA LEU A 49 18.29 -14.39 11.16
C LEU A 49 18.34 -15.38 12.32
N SER A 50 17.19 -15.80 12.86
CA SER A 50 17.09 -16.72 14.01
C SER A 50 17.64 -18.13 13.75
N GLU A 51 17.94 -18.47 12.50
CA GLU A 51 18.35 -19.82 12.05
C GLU A 51 17.36 -20.96 12.41
N GLU A 52 16.20 -20.65 12.98
CA GLU A 52 15.15 -21.61 13.35
C GLU A 52 14.64 -22.40 12.14
N LEU A 53 14.70 -21.79 10.96
CA LEU A 53 14.33 -22.43 9.70
C LEU A 53 15.55 -23.04 9.01
N PRO A 54 15.56 -24.38 8.77
CA PRO A 54 16.64 -25.04 8.05
C PRO A 54 16.87 -24.39 6.69
N LYS A 55 18.14 -24.19 6.30
CA LYS A 55 18.54 -23.44 5.10
C LYS A 55 17.88 -23.89 3.79
N ARG A 56 17.54 -25.17 3.69
CA ARG A 56 16.89 -25.77 2.50
C ARG A 56 15.41 -26.11 2.71
N SER A 57 14.83 -25.69 3.83
CA SER A 57 13.41 -25.91 4.08
C SER A 57 12.56 -25.08 3.14
N ARG A 58 11.39 -25.61 2.79
CA ARG A 58 10.36 -24.86 2.05
C ARG A 58 9.94 -23.61 2.81
N ALA A 59 9.75 -23.72 4.12
CA ALA A 59 9.44 -22.59 4.99
C ALA A 59 10.45 -21.43 4.87
N ARG A 60 11.75 -21.71 4.84
CA ARG A 60 12.76 -20.66 4.65
C ARG A 60 12.68 -19.98 3.28
N ARG A 61 12.37 -20.76 2.23
CA ARG A 61 12.17 -20.19 0.87
C ARG A 61 10.94 -19.29 0.84
N ASP A 62 9.85 -19.72 1.46
CA ASP A 62 8.60 -18.94 1.52
C ASP A 62 8.81 -17.63 2.32
N VAL A 63 9.54 -17.68 3.43
CA VAL A 63 9.91 -16.47 4.22
C VAL A 63 10.81 -15.53 3.43
N GLN A 64 11.78 -16.05 2.67
CA GLN A 64 12.65 -15.26 1.80
C GLN A 64 11.83 -14.54 0.72
N GLU A 65 10.89 -15.22 0.07
CA GLU A 65 10.02 -14.64 -0.95
C GLU A 65 9.16 -13.49 -0.40
N ILE A 66 8.64 -13.64 0.83
CA ILE A 66 7.88 -12.57 1.50
C ILE A 66 8.78 -11.37 1.81
N TRP A 67 10.02 -11.60 2.24
CA TRP A 67 11.00 -10.53 2.47
C TRP A 67 11.33 -9.77 1.18
N ASP A 68 11.57 -10.47 0.08
CA ASP A 68 11.88 -9.87 -1.22
C ASP A 68 10.68 -9.06 -1.76
N THR A 69 9.48 -9.62 -1.64
CA THR A 69 8.23 -8.93 -2.02
C THR A 69 8.03 -7.65 -1.22
N GLY A 70 8.23 -7.69 0.10
CA GLY A 70 8.16 -6.51 0.96
C GLY A 70 9.24 -5.47 0.64
N ASN A 71 10.42 -5.90 0.17
CA ASN A 71 11.47 -5.01 -0.31
C ASN A 71 11.07 -4.27 -1.58
N ILE A 72 10.58 -5.00 -2.58
CA ILE A 72 10.11 -4.44 -3.85
C ILE A 72 8.99 -3.42 -3.60
N ALA A 73 7.99 -3.79 -2.79
CA ALA A 73 6.89 -2.89 -2.45
C ALA A 73 7.39 -1.59 -1.81
N ARG A 74 8.32 -1.66 -0.84
CA ARG A 74 8.89 -0.45 -0.21
C ARG A 74 9.65 0.44 -1.20
N VAL A 75 10.38 -0.15 -2.16
CA VAL A 75 11.08 0.62 -3.20
C VAL A 75 10.08 1.33 -4.12
N TYR A 76 9.02 0.63 -4.53
CA TYR A 76 7.94 1.21 -5.33
C TYR A 76 7.28 2.41 -4.62
N TRP A 77 6.94 2.26 -3.33
CA TRP A 77 6.33 3.34 -2.56
C TRP A 77 7.29 4.52 -2.28
N ARG A 78 8.58 4.26 -2.03
CA ARG A 78 9.57 5.35 -1.85
C ARG A 78 9.86 6.15 -3.11
N ARG A 79 9.64 5.58 -4.30
CA ARG A 79 9.87 6.26 -5.59
C ARG A 79 8.68 7.09 -6.07
N GLY A 80 7.60 7.17 -5.30
CA GLY A 80 6.39 7.85 -5.73
C GLY A 80 5.67 7.04 -6.82
N GLY A 81 5.08 5.90 -6.43
CA GLY A 81 4.06 5.23 -7.26
C GLY A 81 3.05 6.26 -7.77
N PRO A 82 2.48 6.05 -8.97
CA PRO A 82 2.04 7.07 -9.93
C PRO A 82 1.26 8.20 -9.25
N SER A 83 2.00 9.18 -8.77
CA SER A 83 1.51 10.49 -8.36
C SER A 83 1.31 11.26 -9.65
N GLY A 84 0.06 11.56 -9.96
CA GLY A 84 -0.37 12.18 -11.20
C GLY A 84 0.40 13.46 -11.55
N HIS A 85 0.99 13.43 -12.74
CA HIS A 85 1.03 14.60 -13.60
C HIS A 85 0.37 14.19 -14.92
N ALA A 86 -0.94 14.42 -15.00
CA ALA A 86 -1.58 14.68 -16.28
C ALA A 86 -1.12 16.08 -16.70
N THR A 87 -0.11 16.13 -17.57
CA THR A 87 0.19 17.30 -18.41
C THR A 87 -0.78 17.38 -19.56
#